data_AF-A0A967W059-F1
#
_entry.id   AF-A0A967W059-F1
#
_cell.length_a   1.000
_cell.length_b   1.000
_cell.length_c   1.000
_cell.angle_alpha   90.00
_cell.angle_beta   90.00
_cell.angle_gamma   90.00
#
_symmetry.space_group_name_H-M   'P 1'
#
loop_
_entity.id
_entity.type
_entity.pdbx_description
1 polymer ?
#
loop_
_entity_poly.entity_id
_entity_poly.type
_entity_poly.pdbx_seq_one_letter_code
_entity_poly.pdbx_strand_id
1 'polypeptide(L)'
;MKNNKQDRRQFLNTFTKGTIGAFGVSGMLFNKSNAKNRSNYNLQKSPFIHKQAPDGDLIRAGLVGCGGRGTGAAINFLDAGPNLEIVA
;
A
#
# COMPACT_ATOMS: atom_id res chain seq x y z
N MET A 1 29.84 7.23 -25.28
CA MET A 1 28.98 6.29 -24.52
C MET A 1 27.54 6.70 -24.75
N LYS A 2 26.68 5.81 -25.28
CA LYS A 2 25.30 6.15 -25.70
C LYS A 2 24.33 5.96 -24.54
N ASN A 3 23.66 7.02 -24.15
CA ASN A 3 22.81 7.09 -22.95
C ASN A 3 21.46 6.44 -23.26
N ASN A 4 21.28 5.20 -22.82
CA ASN A 4 20.08 4.42 -23.09
C ASN A 4 18.98 4.77 -22.07
N LYS A 5 18.27 5.88 -22.28
CA LYS A 5 17.10 6.27 -21.48
C LYS A 5 15.94 5.32 -21.82
N GLN A 6 15.76 4.29 -21.01
CA GLN A 6 14.59 3.41 -21.11
C GLN A 6 13.34 4.22 -20.74
N ASP A 7 12.56 4.59 -21.75
CA ASP A 7 11.33 5.36 -21.58
C ASP A 7 10.22 4.45 -20.99
N ARG A 8 9.44 4.95 -20.02
CA ARG A 8 8.36 4.17 -19.37
C ARG A 8 7.39 3.58 -20.40
N ARG A 9 7.19 4.29 -21.51
CA ARG A 9 6.36 3.85 -22.64
C ARG A 9 6.99 2.70 -23.42
N GLN A 10 8.31 2.68 -23.57
CA GLN A 10 9.03 1.57 -24.21
C GLN A 10 8.94 0.31 -23.34
N PHE A 11 9.04 0.44 -22.02
CA PHE A 11 8.88 -0.69 -21.10
C PHE A 11 7.48 -1.33 -21.20
N LEU A 12 6.41 -0.52 -21.19
CA LEU A 12 5.04 -1.01 -21.33
C LEU A 12 4.77 -1.59 -22.73
N ASN A 13 5.25 -0.94 -23.80
CA ASN A 13 5.10 -1.46 -25.16
C ASN A 13 5.86 -2.78 -25.37
N THR A 14 7.03 -2.96 -24.76
CA THR A 14 7.77 -4.23 -24.78
C THR A 14 6.99 -5.34 -24.08
N PHE A 15 6.28 -5.01 -23.00
CA PHE A 15 5.41 -5.97 -22.30
C PHE A 15 4.15 -6.30 -23.13
N THR A 16 3.50 -5.32 -23.74
CA THR A 16 2.31 -5.52 -24.57
C THR A 16 2.60 -6.22 -25.91
N LYS A 17 3.79 -6.03 -26.48
CA LYS A 17 4.20 -6.68 -27.75
C LYS A 17 4.78 -8.09 -27.56
N GLY A 18 5.09 -8.49 -26.33
CA GLY A 18 5.79 -9.75 -26.02
C GLY A 18 4.93 -10.90 -25.49
N THR A 19 3.66 -10.69 -25.13
CA THR A 19 2.87 -11.69 -24.37
C THR A 19 1.84 -12.49 -25.17
N ILE A 20 1.94 -12.57 -26.50
CA ILE A 20 1.03 -13.42 -27.30
C ILE A 20 1.70 -14.72 -27.77
N GLY A 21 3.03 -14.85 -27.73
CA GLY A 21 3.73 -15.81 -28.59
C GLY A 21 4.33 -17.08 -27.97
N ALA A 22 5.08 -17.02 -26.88
CA ALA A 22 5.90 -18.17 -26.50
C ALA A 22 6.22 -18.21 -25.00
N PHE A 23 5.74 -19.26 -24.34
CA PHE A 23 6.34 -19.95 -23.20
C PHE A 23 7.32 -19.11 -22.34
N GLY A 24 6.83 -18.47 -21.28
CA GLY A 24 7.69 -17.72 -20.36
C GLY A 24 6.98 -17.43 -19.04
N VAL A 25 7.16 -18.33 -18.07
CA VAL A 25 6.82 -18.12 -16.66
C VAL A 25 7.44 -16.78 -16.21
N SER A 26 6.63 -15.83 -15.74
CA SER A 26 6.97 -14.77 -14.74
C SER A 26 6.20 -13.47 -15.00
N GLY A 27 4.89 -13.48 -14.72
CA GLY A 27 4.07 -12.26 -14.81
C GLY A 27 2.86 -12.22 -13.89
N MET A 28 2.50 -13.35 -13.30
CA MET A 28 1.49 -13.40 -12.24
C MET A 28 2.14 -13.92 -10.97
N LEU A 29 2.88 -13.04 -10.30
CA LEU A 29 3.17 -13.18 -8.88
C LEU A 29 1.85 -12.97 -8.12
N PHE A 30 0.97 -13.97 -8.18
CA PHE A 30 -0.05 -14.11 -7.16
C PHE A 30 0.67 -14.43 -5.86
N ASN A 31 0.78 -13.41 -5.00
CA ASN A 31 1.16 -13.61 -3.61
C ASN A 31 0.08 -14.49 -2.96
N LYS A 32 0.29 -15.81 -2.98
CA LYS A 32 -0.49 -16.77 -2.20
C LYS A 32 -0.12 -16.53 -0.75
N SER A 33 -0.84 -15.63 -0.08
CA SER A 33 -0.72 -15.43 1.36
C SER A 33 -0.97 -16.79 2.02
N ASN A 34 0.08 -17.38 2.59
CA ASN A 34 -0.04 -18.57 3.43
C ASN A 34 -1.15 -18.32 4.45
N ALA A 35 -2.23 -19.09 4.35
CA ALA A 35 -3.27 -19.15 5.37
C ALA A 35 -2.65 -19.79 6.61
N LYS A 36 -1.88 -19.00 7.38
CA LYS A 36 -1.39 -19.39 8.69
C LYS A 36 -2.62 -19.69 9.54
N ASN A 37 -2.61 -20.87 10.15
CA ASN A 37 -3.51 -21.29 11.22
C ASN A 37 -3.94 -20.07 12.03
N ARG A 38 -5.23 -19.71 11.93
CA ARG A 38 -5.82 -18.75 12.83
C ARG A 38 -5.83 -19.42 14.19
N SER A 39 -4.78 -19.19 14.98
CA SER A 39 -4.87 -19.31 16.43
C SER A 39 -6.17 -18.61 16.81
N ASN A 40 -7.09 -19.34 17.46
CA ASN A 40 -8.30 -18.76 18.02
C ASN A 40 -7.87 -17.85 19.17
N TYR A 41 -7.38 -16.65 18.83
CA TYR A 41 -7.43 -15.56 19.78
C TYR A 41 -8.90 -15.32 20.01
N ASN A 42 -9.34 -15.48 21.26
CA ASN A 42 -10.63 -14.97 21.67
C ASN A 42 -10.59 -13.48 21.31
N LEU A 43 -11.24 -13.09 20.20
CA LEU A 43 -11.66 -11.71 20.02
C LEU A 43 -12.53 -11.45 21.24
N GLN A 44 -11.95 -10.85 22.28
CA GLN A 44 -12.70 -10.03 23.18
C GLN A 44 -13.40 -9.04 22.26
N LYS A 45 -14.69 -9.31 22.03
CA LYS A 45 -15.61 -8.46 21.31
C LYS A 45 -15.68 -7.19 22.14
N SER A 46 -14.73 -6.28 21.91
CA SER A 46 -14.75 -4.94 22.47
C SER A 46 -16.07 -4.33 22.00
N PRO A 47 -16.98 -3.93 22.90
CA PRO A 47 -18.32 -3.54 22.53
C PRO A 47 -18.38 -2.17 21.82
N PHE A 48 -17.24 -1.57 21.48
CA PHE A 48 -17.18 -0.27 20.83
C PHE A 48 -16.16 -0.25 19.69
N ILE A 49 -16.64 -0.34 18.45
CA ILE A 49 -15.90 0.17 17.29
C ILE A 49 -16.19 1.67 17.25
N HIS A 50 -15.26 2.46 17.79
CA HIS A 50 -15.33 3.90 17.65
C HIS A 50 -15.02 4.29 16.20
N LYS A 51 -15.79 5.23 15.63
CA LYS A 51 -15.55 5.74 14.27
C LYS A 51 -14.18 6.41 14.15
N GLN A 52 -13.67 6.92 15.26
CA GLN A 52 -12.45 7.70 15.39
C GLN A 52 -11.72 7.24 16.65
N ALA A 53 -10.40 7.36 16.67
CA ALA A 53 -9.59 7.09 17.84
C ALA A 53 -10.00 8.02 19.00
N PRO A 54 -9.99 7.52 20.24
CA PRO A 54 -10.20 8.36 21.42
C PRO A 54 -9.10 9.41 21.55
N ASP A 55 -9.38 10.45 22.34
CA ASP A 55 -8.40 11.47 22.67
C ASP A 55 -7.23 10.87 23.47
N GLY A 56 -6.01 11.28 23.15
CA GLY A 56 -4.78 10.71 23.69
C GLY A 56 -3.55 11.55 23.35
N ASP A 57 -2.37 11.03 23.62
CA ASP A 57 -1.11 11.72 23.33
C ASP A 57 -0.93 12.00 21.84
N LEU A 58 -0.13 13.02 21.51
CA LEU A 58 0.18 13.40 20.13
C LEU A 58 0.90 12.25 19.40
N ILE A 59 0.29 11.71 18.34
CA ILE A 59 0.88 10.65 17.50
C ILE A 59 1.42 11.26 16.21
N ARG A 60 2.69 10.99 15.92
CA ARG A 60 3.38 11.47 14.72
C ARG A 60 3.57 10.34 13.70
N ALA A 61 3.24 10.61 12.44
CA ALA A 61 3.43 9.69 11.34
C ALA A 61 4.32 10.28 10.24
N GLY A 62 5.25 9.49 9.70
CA GLY A 62 6.00 9.82 8.50
C GLY A 62 5.27 9.33 7.26
N LEU A 63 5.02 10.22 6.30
CA LEU A 63 4.36 9.87 5.03
C LEU A 63 5.39 9.72 3.91
N VAL A 64 5.46 8.53 3.30
CA VAL A 64 6.32 8.29 2.14
C VAL A 64 5.51 8.36 0.84
N GLY A 65 5.89 9.31 0.00
CA GLY A 65 5.35 9.50 -1.35
C GLY A 65 4.33 10.62 -1.47
N CYS A 66 4.45 11.43 -2.53
CA CYS A 66 3.68 12.64 -2.79
C CYS A 66 2.64 12.51 -3.92
N GLY A 67 2.32 11.28 -4.34
CA GLY A 67 1.28 11.02 -5.34
C GLY A 67 -0.13 10.95 -4.74
N GLY A 68 -1.16 10.73 -5.56
CA GLY A 68 -2.56 10.69 -5.09
C GLY A 68 -2.85 9.64 -4.01
N ARG A 69 -2.07 8.56 -3.93
CA ARG A 69 -2.16 7.58 -2.83
C ARG A 69 -1.59 8.10 -1.52
N GLY A 70 -0.51 8.89 -1.58
CA GLY A 70 0.08 9.54 -0.41
C GLY A 70 -0.86 10.58 0.18
N THR A 71 -1.45 11.42 -0.67
CA THR A 71 -2.47 12.39 -0.23
C THR A 71 -3.68 11.70 0.41
N GLY A 72 -4.19 10.62 -0.18
CA GLY A 72 -5.29 9.85 0.41
C GLY A 72 -4.91 9.21 1.75
N ALA A 73 -3.68 8.72 1.88
CA ALA A 73 -3.19 8.18 3.15
C ALA A 73 -3.04 9.26 4.22
N ALA A 74 -2.58 10.46 3.85
CA ALA A 74 -2.47 11.60 4.76
C ALA A 74 -3.85 12.01 5.32
N ILE A 75 -4.85 12.10 4.44
CA ILE A 75 -6.23 12.43 4.82
C ILE A 75 -6.79 11.35 5.75
N ASN A 76 -6.68 10.08 5.36
CA ASN A 76 -7.16 8.97 6.19
C ASN A 76 -6.52 8.95 7.58
N PHE A 77 -5.24 9.30 7.68
CA PHE A 77 -4.55 9.39 8.97
C PHE A 77 -5.11 10.55 9.80
N LEU A 78 -5.17 11.77 9.26
CA LEU A 78 -5.67 12.93 10.00
C LEU A 78 -7.14 12.79 10.41
N ASP A 79 -7.97 12.13 9.59
CA ASP A 79 -9.39 11.85 9.91
C ASP A 79 -9.56 10.75 10.97
N ALA A 80 -8.51 9.99 11.28
CA ALA A 80 -8.59 8.85 12.18
C ALA A 80 -8.69 9.25 13.66
N GLY A 81 -8.38 10.48 14.05
CA GLY A 81 -8.23 10.84 15.47
C GLY A 81 -7.91 12.31 15.73
N PRO A 82 -8.24 12.83 16.92
CA PRO A 82 -7.59 14.04 17.43
C PRO A 82 -6.09 13.78 17.68
N ASN A 83 -5.30 14.85 17.79
CA ASN A 83 -3.87 14.82 18.14
C ASN A 83 -2.99 13.98 17.20
N LEU A 84 -3.27 14.04 15.90
CA LEU A 84 -2.49 13.39 14.86
C LEU A 84 -1.69 14.41 14.05
N GLU A 85 -0.41 14.13 13.83
CA GLU A 85 0.50 15.01 13.10
C GLU A 85 1.29 14.21 12.05
N ILE A 86 1.42 14.76 10.85
CA ILE A 86 2.31 14.21 9.82
C ILE A 86 3.60 15.00 9.84
N VAL A 87 4.71 14.29 10.00
CA VAL A 87 6.06 14.85 10.02
C VAL A 87 6.82 14.43 8.77
N ALA A 88 7.68 15.33 8.27
CA ALA A 88 8.46 15.18 7.06
C ALA A 88 9.97 15.23 7.34
#